data_AF-A0A1H7Z3V4-F1
#
_entry.id   AF-A0A1H7Z3V4-F1
#
_cell.length_a   1.000
_cell.length_b   1.000
_cell.length_c   1.000
_cell.angle_alpha   90.00
_cell.angle_beta   90.00
_cell.angle_gamma   90.00
#
_symmetry.space_group_name_H-M   'P 1'
#
loop_
_entity.id
_entity.type
_entity.pdbx_description
1 polymer ?
#
loop_
_entity_poly.entity_id
_entity_poly.type
_entity_poly.pdbx_seq_one_letter_code
_entity_poly.pdbx_strand_id
1 'polypeptide(L)'
;MERPMNYKEVTAICEFDYLPDGLEAKYDRYLPDGEPHLIPRGFLSGIFERYQTPEETRQWIEQGILAIEEDAVLFHFTKFLVEDLCSARNRCDESHYTNMTPACMKKYGELYSFLLLLACVVPSMKMLEKRSVPLTYYEDIPHQPLKLQMEKLALQGDAEVHDFPWVMNFYTCSIFLLDRFYFIPYRFEDSFTMFRHRDTQEVLAFRHPGEDFRSDGQRNGINDVYDPQGRFTSEWQENAEFIIANRINPMGFVERETTPILKKDWDTVLQKGDTLLALHIPSGPGYTPDRLRYSMAMAIDFYDRYFPELPIRGFWSSSWLYDTRLSLVLDNEKSNIVHVQRQFYNYPTDEGDGMLRYEVFGDRNADPALNPGEYTTSLQRAAAEYMRTGARFNTLSMIVLKEDIGRIGSMPYITDADIELFRGTVDSHLQRSEEDGEIFA
;
A
#
# COMPACT_ATOMS: atom_id res chain seq x y z
N MET A 1 -32.45 31.45 15.77
CA MET A 1 -31.28 30.84 15.13
C MET A 1 -31.15 29.46 15.74
N GLU A 2 -31.52 28.42 15.01
CA GLU A 2 -31.39 27.05 15.50
C GLU A 2 -29.91 26.74 15.74
N ARG A 3 -29.61 26.04 16.83
CA ARG A 3 -28.23 25.62 17.11
C ARG A 3 -27.78 24.64 16.02
N PRO A 4 -26.50 24.66 15.61
CA PRO A 4 -25.97 23.61 14.76
C PRO A 4 -26.23 22.24 15.41
N MET A 5 -26.66 21.27 14.60
CA MET A 5 -26.78 19.89 15.07
C MET A 5 -25.40 19.34 15.38
N ASN A 6 -25.28 18.59 16.47
CA ASN A 6 -24.03 17.90 16.80
C ASN A 6 -23.91 16.59 15.99
N TYR A 7 -22.72 15.99 16.01
CA TYR A 7 -22.42 14.76 15.27
C TYR A 7 -23.46 13.64 15.50
N LYS A 8 -23.87 13.41 16.75
CA LYS A 8 -24.84 12.34 17.10
C LYS A 8 -26.24 12.61 16.56
N GLU A 9 -26.65 13.87 16.54
CA GLU A 9 -27.94 14.26 15.96
C GLU A 9 -27.93 14.03 14.45
N VAL A 10 -26.85 14.42 13.77
CA VAL A 10 -26.71 14.27 12.33
C VAL A 10 -26.61 12.80 11.91
N THR A 11 -25.81 12.00 12.59
CA THR A 11 -25.65 10.57 12.26
C THR A 11 -26.91 9.77 12.57
N ALA A 12 -27.67 10.13 13.61
CA ALA A 12 -28.96 9.52 13.89
C ALA A 12 -30.05 9.87 12.85
N ILE A 13 -29.92 11.01 12.15
CA ILE A 13 -30.84 11.38 11.06
C ILE A 13 -30.44 10.70 9.75
N CYS A 14 -29.14 10.71 9.43
CA CYS A 14 -28.66 10.14 8.17
C CYS A 14 -28.65 8.61 8.18
N GLU A 15 -28.44 8.00 9.36
CA GLU A 15 -28.42 6.56 9.60
C GLU A 15 -27.51 5.81 8.60
N PHE A 16 -26.21 6.12 8.63
CA PHE A 16 -25.22 5.43 7.80
C PHE A 16 -25.04 3.97 8.23
N ASP A 17 -24.90 3.07 7.26
CA ASP A 17 -24.51 1.67 7.47
C ASP A 17 -23.09 1.54 8.05
N TYR A 18 -22.20 2.47 7.72
CA TYR A 18 -20.83 2.53 8.15
C TYR A 18 -20.32 3.97 8.25
N LEU A 19 -19.59 4.27 9.33
CA LEU A 19 -18.77 5.46 9.47
C LEU A 19 -17.47 5.09 10.20
N PRO A 20 -16.31 5.64 9.78
CA PRO A 20 -15.06 5.38 10.48
C PRO A 20 -15.03 6.03 11.86
N ASP A 21 -14.27 5.43 12.76
CA ASP A 21 -14.06 5.95 14.12
C ASP A 21 -13.38 7.32 14.12
N GLY A 22 -13.64 8.10 15.17
CA GLY A 22 -12.96 9.39 15.40
C GLY A 22 -13.49 10.58 14.59
N LEU A 23 -14.55 10.42 13.78
CA LEU A 23 -15.17 11.52 13.04
C LEU A 23 -15.81 12.58 13.93
N GLU A 24 -16.37 12.22 15.10
CA GLU A 24 -17.05 13.16 16.01
C GLU A 24 -16.16 14.37 16.35
N ALA A 25 -14.93 14.12 16.80
CA ALA A 25 -13.98 15.17 17.16
C ALA A 25 -13.55 16.04 15.96
N LYS A 26 -13.62 15.50 14.74
CA LYS A 26 -13.29 16.23 13.51
C LYS A 26 -14.49 17.07 13.05
N TYR A 27 -15.69 16.51 13.12
CA TYR A 27 -16.95 17.20 12.83
C TYR A 27 -17.18 18.40 13.74
N ASP A 28 -16.87 18.29 15.04
CA ASP A 28 -17.02 19.40 15.99
C ASP A 28 -16.11 20.61 15.65
N ARG A 29 -15.09 20.42 14.81
CA ARG A 29 -14.17 21.48 14.34
C ARG A 29 -14.48 21.94 12.91
N TYR A 30 -15.42 21.28 12.22
CA TYR A 30 -15.75 21.54 10.82
C TYR A 30 -16.41 22.92 10.65
N LEU A 31 -15.98 23.65 9.61
CA LEU A 31 -16.54 24.95 9.24
C LEU A 31 -17.04 24.90 7.78
N PRO A 32 -18.35 24.98 7.54
CA PRO A 32 -18.90 24.94 6.19
C PRO A 32 -18.39 26.08 5.30
N ASP A 33 -18.09 25.77 4.03
CA ASP A 33 -17.61 26.73 3.02
C ASP A 33 -18.72 27.61 2.41
N GLY A 34 -20.00 27.27 2.66
CA GLY A 34 -21.17 27.98 2.16
C GLY A 34 -21.47 27.75 0.67
N GLU A 35 -20.76 26.84 0.00
CA GLU A 35 -21.00 26.51 -1.40
C GLU A 35 -22.36 25.81 -1.57
N PRO A 36 -23.20 26.25 -2.52
CA PRO A 36 -24.58 25.75 -2.67
C PRO A 36 -24.65 24.36 -3.33
N HIS A 37 -23.54 23.88 -3.89
CA HIS A 37 -23.50 22.61 -4.63
C HIS A 37 -22.44 21.69 -4.03
N LEU A 38 -22.76 20.39 -3.99
CA LEU A 38 -21.82 19.34 -3.62
C LEU A 38 -20.75 19.16 -4.70
N ILE A 39 -21.20 19.07 -5.95
CA ILE A 39 -20.35 18.89 -7.13
C ILE A 39 -20.57 20.06 -8.08
N PRO A 40 -19.53 20.83 -8.44
CA PRO A 40 -19.65 21.93 -9.40
C PRO A 40 -20.21 21.44 -10.73
N ARG A 41 -21.30 22.04 -11.20
CA ARG A 41 -22.01 21.57 -12.40
C ARG A 41 -21.17 21.61 -13.67
N GLY A 42 -20.29 22.61 -13.82
CA GLY A 42 -19.36 22.67 -14.95
C GLY A 42 -18.37 21.49 -14.99
N PHE A 43 -17.89 21.04 -13.83
CA PHE A 43 -17.06 19.83 -13.74
C PHE A 43 -17.86 18.58 -14.13
N LEU A 44 -19.07 18.44 -13.58
CA LEU A 44 -19.96 17.31 -13.89
C LEU A 44 -20.28 17.22 -15.39
N SER A 45 -20.64 18.34 -16.03
CA SER A 45 -20.88 18.39 -17.48
C SER A 45 -19.64 17.95 -18.29
N GLY A 46 -18.44 18.37 -17.86
CA GLY A 46 -17.19 17.95 -18.48
C GLY A 46 -16.93 16.43 -18.38
N ILE A 47 -17.28 15.81 -17.25
CA ILE A 47 -17.23 14.34 -17.09
C ILE A 47 -18.19 13.66 -18.08
N PHE A 48 -19.43 14.13 -18.15
CA PHE A 48 -20.44 13.55 -19.05
C PHE A 48 -20.07 13.68 -20.54
N GLU A 49 -19.42 14.77 -20.92
CA GLU A 49 -18.91 14.97 -22.27
C GLU A 49 -17.70 14.07 -22.55
N ARG A 50 -16.70 14.05 -21.65
CA ARG A 50 -15.47 13.25 -21.81
C ARG A 50 -15.75 11.77 -21.98
N TYR A 51 -16.72 11.23 -21.26
CA TYR A 51 -17.06 9.80 -21.30
C TYR A 51 -18.29 9.47 -22.14
N GLN A 52 -18.87 10.45 -22.86
CA GLN A 52 -20.06 10.24 -23.68
C GLN A 52 -21.20 9.54 -22.91
N THR A 53 -21.39 9.93 -21.65
CA THR A 53 -22.29 9.25 -20.72
C THR A 53 -23.73 9.23 -21.26
N PRO A 54 -24.43 8.08 -21.29
CA PRO A 54 -25.82 8.00 -21.75
C PRO A 54 -26.77 8.86 -20.91
N GLU A 55 -27.84 9.36 -21.53
CA GLU A 55 -28.80 10.27 -20.89
C GLU A 55 -29.42 9.69 -19.61
N GLU A 56 -29.77 8.40 -19.61
CA GLU A 56 -30.32 7.71 -18.43
C GLU A 56 -29.32 7.72 -17.25
N THR A 57 -28.04 7.44 -17.53
CA THR A 57 -26.97 7.46 -16.52
C THR A 57 -26.70 8.88 -16.03
N ARG A 58 -26.76 9.89 -16.91
CA ARG A 58 -26.65 11.32 -16.51
C ARG A 58 -27.76 11.69 -15.54
N GLN A 59 -29.00 11.39 -15.90
CA GLN A 59 -30.16 11.66 -15.05
C GLN A 59 -30.06 10.93 -13.71
N TRP A 60 -29.59 9.69 -13.69
CA TRP A 60 -29.41 8.94 -12.45
C TRP A 60 -28.39 9.61 -11.51
N ILE A 61 -27.23 10.01 -12.03
CA ILE A 61 -26.19 10.74 -11.27
C ILE A 61 -26.71 12.10 -10.80
N GLU A 62 -27.34 12.89 -11.67
CA GLU A 62 -27.87 14.21 -11.34
C GLU A 62 -28.96 14.14 -10.26
N GLN A 63 -29.87 13.17 -10.34
CA GLN A 63 -30.90 12.95 -9.33
C GLN A 63 -30.32 12.46 -8.01
N GLY A 64 -29.26 11.64 -8.04
CA GLY A 64 -28.51 11.27 -6.83
C GLY A 64 -27.87 12.48 -6.15
N ILE A 65 -27.26 13.39 -6.92
CA ILE A 65 -26.68 14.64 -6.40
C ILE A 65 -27.78 15.52 -5.80
N LEU A 66 -28.91 15.70 -6.49
CA LEU A 66 -30.04 16.49 -5.99
C LEU A 66 -30.62 15.90 -4.70
N ALA A 67 -30.74 14.57 -4.60
CA ALA A 67 -31.21 13.92 -3.40
C ALA A 67 -30.30 14.14 -2.17
N ILE A 68 -29.00 14.38 -2.38
CA ILE A 68 -28.10 14.82 -1.31
C ILE A 68 -28.33 16.31 -1.02
N GLU A 69 -28.31 17.17 -2.03
CA GLU A 69 -28.37 18.64 -1.87
C GLU A 69 -29.72 19.16 -1.32
N GLU A 70 -30.83 18.46 -1.58
CA GLU A 70 -32.17 18.82 -1.07
C GLU A 70 -32.40 18.41 0.39
N ASP A 71 -31.63 17.46 0.92
CA ASP A 71 -31.63 17.10 2.34
C ASP A 71 -30.55 17.92 3.07
N ALA A 72 -30.97 18.97 3.79
CA ALA A 72 -30.04 19.88 4.46
C ALA A 72 -29.11 19.20 5.47
N VAL A 73 -29.54 18.11 6.11
CA VAL A 73 -28.74 17.39 7.11
C VAL A 73 -27.71 16.52 6.41
N LEU A 74 -28.15 15.73 5.43
CA LEU A 74 -27.26 14.87 4.65
C LEU A 74 -26.26 15.71 3.84
N PHE A 75 -26.69 16.81 3.23
CA PHE A 75 -25.81 17.68 2.45
C PHE A 75 -24.69 18.25 3.31
N HIS A 76 -25.04 18.80 4.48
CA HIS A 76 -24.08 19.36 5.42
C HIS A 76 -23.07 18.30 5.89
N PHE A 77 -23.54 17.11 6.24
CA PHE A 77 -22.65 16.02 6.67
C PHE A 77 -21.77 15.50 5.55
N THR A 78 -22.30 15.39 4.33
CA THR A 78 -21.53 14.97 3.15
C THR A 78 -20.42 15.97 2.84
N LYS A 79 -20.68 17.28 2.98
CA LYS A 79 -19.65 18.32 2.83
C LYS A 79 -18.54 18.21 3.87
N PHE A 80 -18.86 17.85 5.12
CA PHE A 80 -17.87 17.49 6.12
C PHE A 80 -17.03 16.28 5.71
N LEU A 81 -17.67 15.19 5.26
CA LEU A 81 -16.96 14.00 4.82
C LEU A 81 -16.01 14.31 3.67
N VAL A 82 -16.43 15.10 2.67
CA VAL A 82 -15.56 15.56 1.58
C VAL A 82 -14.31 16.26 2.13
N GLU A 83 -14.44 17.18 3.10
CA GLU A 83 -13.29 17.84 3.72
C GLU A 83 -12.35 16.85 4.44
N ASP A 84 -12.92 15.88 5.15
CA ASP A 84 -12.13 14.86 5.85
C ASP A 84 -11.36 13.96 4.89
N LEU A 85 -12.04 13.43 3.86
CA LEU A 85 -11.45 12.58 2.84
C LEU A 85 -10.33 13.32 2.09
N CYS A 86 -10.56 14.57 1.67
CA CYS A 86 -9.55 15.40 0.99
C CYS A 86 -8.30 15.66 1.85
N SER A 87 -8.40 15.52 3.17
CA SER A 87 -7.30 15.77 4.11
C SER A 87 -6.70 14.50 4.73
N ALA A 88 -7.33 13.33 4.54
CA ALA A 88 -6.93 12.06 5.14
C ALA A 88 -5.47 11.67 4.83
N ARG A 89 -5.04 11.80 3.57
CA ARG A 89 -3.65 11.44 3.18
C ARG A 89 -2.60 12.43 3.64
N ASN A 90 -2.95 13.71 3.84
CA ASN A 90 -2.01 14.67 4.44
C ASN A 90 -1.66 14.28 5.88
N ARG A 91 -2.57 13.58 6.58
CA ARG A 91 -2.35 13.07 7.92
C ARG A 91 -1.70 11.69 7.96
N CYS A 92 -1.50 11.06 6.80
CA CYS A 92 -1.15 9.63 6.69
C CYS A 92 -2.13 8.73 7.46
N ASP A 93 -3.42 9.09 7.51
CA ASP A 93 -4.43 8.26 8.17
C ASP A 93 -4.45 6.88 7.49
N GLU A 94 -4.21 5.83 8.27
CA GLU A 94 -4.41 4.45 7.83
C GLU A 94 -5.89 4.28 7.45
N SER A 95 -6.13 3.70 6.29
CA SER A 95 -7.45 3.77 5.64
C SER A 95 -8.53 3.02 6.41
N HIS A 96 -9.46 3.77 7.01
CA HIS A 96 -10.71 3.23 7.56
C HIS A 96 -11.91 3.49 6.66
N TYR A 97 -11.78 4.28 5.60
CA TYR A 97 -12.91 4.55 4.71
C TYR A 97 -13.20 3.37 3.80
N THR A 98 -14.46 2.96 3.76
CA THR A 98 -15.01 2.01 2.79
C THR A 98 -16.33 2.55 2.24
N ASN A 99 -16.98 1.80 1.35
CA ASN A 99 -18.32 2.13 0.88
C ASN A 99 -19.25 2.36 2.08
N MET A 100 -20.03 3.43 2.01
CA MET A 100 -21.03 3.83 2.98
C MET A 100 -22.30 4.31 2.29
N THR A 101 -23.43 4.11 2.95
CA THR A 101 -24.77 4.37 2.46
C THR A 101 -25.60 5.01 3.57
N PRO A 102 -26.12 6.23 3.38
CA PRO A 102 -27.07 6.84 4.31
C PRO A 102 -28.48 6.26 4.08
N ALA A 103 -29.10 5.71 5.13
CA ALA A 103 -30.47 5.18 5.01
C ALA A 103 -31.53 6.27 4.75
N CYS A 104 -31.24 7.54 5.06
CA CYS A 104 -32.13 8.65 4.70
C CYS A 104 -32.27 8.83 3.17
N MET A 105 -31.29 8.40 2.36
CA MET A 105 -31.27 8.53 0.90
C MET A 105 -31.93 7.32 0.19
N LYS A 106 -33.25 7.16 0.38
CA LYS A 106 -33.97 5.92 0.01
C LYS A 106 -33.90 5.47 -1.45
N LYS A 107 -33.88 6.41 -2.41
CA LYS A 107 -34.00 6.08 -3.85
C LYS A 107 -32.64 5.92 -4.54
N TYR A 108 -31.60 6.56 -4.02
CA TYR A 108 -30.32 6.72 -4.70
C TYR A 108 -29.13 6.36 -3.80
N GLY A 109 -29.36 5.71 -2.65
CA GLY A 109 -28.33 5.42 -1.67
C GLY A 109 -27.13 4.67 -2.25
N GLU A 110 -27.34 3.75 -3.20
CA GLU A 110 -26.27 3.02 -3.89
C GLU A 110 -25.27 3.90 -4.65
N LEU A 111 -25.68 5.11 -5.07
CA LEU A 111 -24.77 6.09 -5.70
C LEU A 111 -23.91 6.84 -4.68
N TYR A 112 -24.27 6.83 -3.40
CA TYR A 112 -23.73 7.76 -2.42
C TYR A 112 -22.19 7.71 -2.34
N SER A 113 -21.62 6.52 -2.22
CA SER A 113 -20.16 6.35 -2.13
C SER A 113 -19.42 6.88 -3.36
N PHE A 114 -19.96 6.63 -4.56
CA PHE A 114 -19.40 7.18 -5.79
C PHE A 114 -19.51 8.71 -5.84
N LEU A 115 -20.67 9.27 -5.47
CA LEU A 115 -20.89 10.72 -5.45
C LEU A 115 -20.01 11.43 -4.41
N LEU A 116 -19.81 10.81 -3.24
CA LEU A 116 -18.91 11.30 -2.20
C LEU A 116 -17.47 11.41 -2.73
N LEU A 117 -16.96 10.37 -3.39
CA LEU A 117 -15.62 10.41 -3.99
C LEU A 117 -15.55 11.42 -5.14
N LEU A 118 -16.55 11.46 -6.03
CA LEU A 118 -16.59 12.43 -7.13
C LEU A 118 -16.58 13.88 -6.62
N ALA A 119 -17.23 14.15 -5.49
CA ALA A 119 -17.23 15.45 -4.82
C ALA A 119 -15.86 15.87 -4.25
N CYS A 120 -14.96 14.92 -4.00
CA CYS A 120 -13.60 15.21 -3.50
C CYS A 120 -12.67 15.79 -4.58
N VAL A 121 -12.96 15.57 -5.87
CA VAL A 121 -12.03 15.89 -6.97
C VAL A 121 -11.71 17.37 -7.04
N VAL A 122 -12.73 18.23 -7.14
CA VAL A 122 -12.52 19.67 -7.34
C VAL A 122 -11.86 20.32 -6.11
N PRO A 123 -12.31 20.08 -4.87
CA PRO A 123 -11.61 20.56 -3.68
C PRO A 123 -10.15 20.11 -3.61
N SER A 124 -9.85 18.83 -3.89
CA SER A 124 -8.49 18.31 -3.90
C SER A 124 -7.61 18.96 -4.96
N MET A 125 -8.10 19.15 -6.19
CA MET A 125 -7.36 19.86 -7.22
C MET A 125 -7.07 21.31 -6.83
N LYS A 126 -8.03 22.01 -6.20
CA LYS A 126 -7.82 23.37 -5.67
C LYS A 126 -6.76 23.41 -4.56
N MET A 127 -6.64 22.36 -3.75
CA MET A 127 -5.59 22.27 -2.73
C MET A 127 -4.20 22.17 -3.36
N LEU A 128 -4.05 21.41 -4.45
CA LEU A 128 -2.80 21.29 -5.20
C LEU A 128 -2.46 22.58 -5.95
N GLU A 129 -3.46 23.25 -6.54
CA GLU A 129 -3.31 24.56 -7.17
C GLU A 129 -2.80 25.60 -6.17
N LYS A 130 -3.37 25.65 -4.95
CA LYS A 130 -2.89 26.53 -3.86
C LYS A 130 -1.44 26.26 -3.46
N ARG A 131 -0.95 25.03 -3.65
CA ARG A 131 0.45 24.64 -3.44
C ARG A 131 1.35 24.90 -4.64
N SER A 132 0.81 25.49 -5.72
CA SER A 132 1.52 25.71 -6.97
C SER A 132 2.04 24.42 -7.63
N VAL A 133 1.41 23.27 -7.36
CA VAL A 133 1.70 22.03 -8.08
C VAL A 133 1.23 22.23 -9.53
N PRO A 134 2.05 21.92 -10.56
CA PRO A 134 1.61 22.02 -11.95
C PRO A 134 0.46 21.07 -12.26
N LEU A 135 -0.53 21.56 -13.01
CA LEU A 135 -1.75 20.83 -13.38
C LEU A 135 -1.46 19.44 -14.00
N THR A 136 -0.39 19.34 -14.79
CA THR A 136 0.05 18.09 -15.44
C THR A 136 0.35 16.94 -14.48
N TYR A 137 0.60 17.23 -13.19
CA TYR A 137 0.81 16.18 -12.19
C TYR A 137 -0.47 15.54 -11.69
N TYR A 138 -1.62 16.21 -11.82
CA TYR A 138 -2.85 15.77 -11.16
C TYR A 138 -4.13 15.81 -11.99
N GLU A 139 -4.13 16.44 -13.17
CA GLU A 139 -5.33 16.55 -14.01
C GLU A 139 -5.94 15.19 -14.37
N ASP A 140 -5.09 14.20 -14.66
CA ASP A 140 -5.53 12.87 -15.08
C ASP A 140 -5.63 11.85 -13.94
N ILE A 141 -5.28 12.22 -12.69
CA ILE A 141 -5.33 11.28 -11.55
C ILE A 141 -6.76 10.72 -11.36
N PRO A 142 -7.83 11.53 -11.21
CA PRO A 142 -9.17 10.98 -10.96
C PRO A 142 -9.70 10.16 -12.13
N HIS A 143 -9.23 10.47 -13.34
CA HIS A 143 -9.68 9.82 -14.57
C HIS A 143 -9.23 8.36 -14.68
N GLN A 144 -8.24 7.93 -13.89
CA GLN A 144 -7.76 6.54 -13.84
C GLN A 144 -8.88 5.57 -13.41
N PRO A 145 -9.48 5.67 -12.21
CA PRO A 145 -10.64 4.84 -11.85
C PRO A 145 -11.96 5.34 -12.44
N LEU A 146 -12.11 6.66 -12.66
CA LEU A 146 -13.40 7.22 -13.08
C LEU A 146 -13.86 6.70 -14.43
N LYS A 147 -12.94 6.44 -15.37
CA LYS A 147 -13.31 5.86 -16.67
C LYS A 147 -14.04 4.52 -16.49
N LEU A 148 -13.44 3.59 -15.75
CA LEU A 148 -14.00 2.27 -15.51
C LEU A 148 -15.29 2.34 -14.69
N GLN A 149 -15.35 3.25 -13.70
CA GLN A 149 -16.57 3.47 -12.90
C GLN A 149 -17.73 3.97 -13.77
N MET A 150 -17.49 4.92 -14.68
CA MET A 150 -18.52 5.44 -15.58
C MET A 150 -18.99 4.39 -16.60
N GLU A 151 -18.08 3.59 -17.13
CA GLU A 151 -18.41 2.45 -18.00
C GLU A 151 -19.25 1.40 -17.26
N LYS A 152 -18.89 1.08 -16.02
CA LYS A 152 -19.62 0.14 -15.16
C LYS A 152 -21.05 0.64 -14.86
N LEU A 153 -21.18 1.91 -14.46
CA LEU A 153 -22.47 2.56 -14.24
C LEU A 153 -23.36 2.50 -15.49
N ALA A 154 -22.81 2.84 -16.65
CA ALA A 154 -23.58 2.92 -17.90
C ALA A 154 -23.99 1.56 -18.46
N LEU A 155 -23.12 0.54 -18.34
CA LEU A 155 -23.35 -0.77 -18.95
C LEU A 155 -24.03 -1.78 -18.02
N GLN A 156 -23.81 -1.65 -16.71
CA GLN A 156 -24.22 -2.64 -15.72
C GLN A 156 -25.21 -2.08 -14.70
N GLY A 157 -25.38 -0.75 -14.63
CA GLY A 157 -26.19 -0.12 -13.59
C GLY A 157 -25.61 -0.30 -12.19
N ASP A 158 -24.30 -0.54 -12.08
CA ASP A 158 -23.61 -0.80 -10.82
C ASP A 158 -22.82 0.45 -10.39
N ALA A 159 -23.23 1.01 -9.25
CA ALA A 159 -22.66 2.20 -8.64
C ALA A 159 -21.62 1.92 -7.55
N GLU A 160 -21.42 0.67 -7.15
CA GLU A 160 -20.50 0.30 -6.08
C GLU A 160 -19.08 0.77 -6.44
N VAL A 161 -18.32 1.30 -5.48
CA VAL A 161 -16.92 1.64 -5.71
C VAL A 161 -16.08 0.42 -5.37
N HIS A 162 -15.44 -0.16 -6.38
CA HIS A 162 -14.50 -1.26 -6.16
C HIS A 162 -13.26 -0.77 -5.42
N ASP A 163 -12.82 -1.49 -4.38
CA ASP A 163 -11.66 -1.14 -3.54
C ASP A 163 -11.66 0.35 -3.16
N PHE A 164 -12.71 0.77 -2.45
CA PHE A 164 -12.91 2.16 -2.03
C PHE A 164 -11.64 2.77 -1.38
N PRO A 165 -10.93 2.11 -0.43
CA PRO A 165 -9.69 2.64 0.13
C PRO A 165 -8.62 3.01 -0.91
N TRP A 166 -8.46 2.17 -1.92
CA TRP A 166 -7.50 2.39 -3.01
C TRP A 166 -7.97 3.51 -3.94
N VAL A 167 -9.22 3.43 -4.40
CA VAL A 167 -9.81 4.36 -5.36
C VAL A 167 -9.92 5.77 -4.80
N MET A 168 -10.18 5.91 -3.49
CA MET A 168 -10.20 7.19 -2.79
C MET A 168 -8.96 8.04 -3.10
N ASN A 169 -7.77 7.45 -3.14
CA ASN A 169 -6.51 8.17 -3.38
C ASN A 169 -6.52 8.98 -4.69
N PHE A 170 -7.20 8.47 -5.71
CA PHE A 170 -7.29 9.11 -7.02
C PHE A 170 -8.29 10.27 -7.00
N TYR A 171 -9.46 10.05 -6.39
CA TYR A 171 -10.48 11.08 -6.28
C TYR A 171 -10.08 12.22 -5.33
N THR A 172 -9.22 11.94 -4.34
CA THR A 172 -8.63 12.95 -3.46
C THR A 172 -7.34 13.55 -4.00
N CYS A 173 -6.92 13.19 -5.22
CA CYS A 173 -5.67 13.63 -5.86
C CYS A 173 -4.43 13.53 -4.96
N SER A 174 -4.33 12.46 -4.18
CA SER A 174 -3.27 12.27 -3.17
C SER A 174 -2.25 11.19 -3.55
N ILE A 175 -2.30 10.71 -4.80
CA ILE A 175 -1.42 9.69 -5.35
C ILE A 175 -0.81 10.21 -6.65
N PHE A 176 0.51 10.27 -6.74
CA PHE A 176 1.19 10.87 -7.90
C PHE A 176 1.92 9.81 -8.71
N LEU A 177 1.60 9.72 -10.00
CA LEU A 177 2.40 8.95 -10.95
C LEU A 177 3.63 9.76 -11.32
N LEU A 178 4.80 9.34 -10.86
CA LEU A 178 6.05 10.02 -11.13
C LEU A 178 6.93 9.07 -11.94
N ASP A 179 6.95 9.32 -13.24
CA ASP A 179 7.51 8.45 -14.28
C ASP A 179 6.81 7.10 -14.41
N ARG A 180 7.17 6.10 -13.60
CA ARG A 180 6.64 4.73 -13.71
C ARG A 180 5.82 4.27 -12.52
N PHE A 181 6.03 4.86 -11.35
CA PHE A 181 5.45 4.39 -10.09
C PHE A 181 4.56 5.44 -9.45
N TYR A 182 3.57 4.98 -8.69
CA TYR A 182 2.73 5.84 -7.88
C TYR A 182 3.34 6.03 -6.49
N PHE A 183 3.20 7.23 -5.93
CA PHE A 183 3.70 7.58 -4.61
C PHE A 183 2.64 8.25 -3.74
N ILE A 184 2.49 7.79 -2.51
CA ILE A 184 1.60 8.34 -1.47
C ILE A 184 2.39 8.51 -0.17
N PRO A 185 2.20 9.59 0.63
CA PRO A 185 2.78 9.67 1.97
C PRO A 185 2.34 8.48 2.85
N TYR A 186 3.30 7.94 3.58
CA TYR A 186 3.10 6.80 4.47
C TYR A 186 3.80 7.05 5.80
N ARG A 187 3.09 6.74 6.90
CA ARG A 187 3.68 6.73 8.23
C ARG A 187 4.21 5.32 8.49
N PHE A 188 5.51 5.20 8.72
CA PHE A 188 6.14 3.92 8.96
C PHE A 188 5.82 3.42 10.38
N GLU A 189 5.10 2.30 10.50
CA GLU A 189 4.61 1.78 11.78
C GLU A 189 5.19 0.41 12.16
N ASP A 190 5.98 -0.21 11.29
CA ASP A 190 6.55 -1.54 11.52
C ASP A 190 7.54 -1.57 12.68
N SER A 191 7.58 -2.72 13.36
CA SER A 191 8.31 -2.92 14.61
C SER A 191 9.81 -3.23 14.40
N PHE A 192 10.53 -2.34 13.71
CA PHE A 192 12.00 -2.39 13.62
C PHE A 192 12.63 -1.01 13.51
N THR A 193 13.94 -0.94 13.78
CA THR A 193 14.75 0.27 13.60
C THR A 193 15.90 0.00 12.63
N MET A 194 16.17 0.94 11.72
CA MET A 194 17.32 0.89 10.82
C MET A 194 18.43 1.82 11.28
N PHE A 195 19.66 1.36 11.10
CA PHE A 195 20.89 2.03 11.49
C PHE A 195 21.82 2.13 10.28
N ARG A 196 22.57 3.23 10.19
CA ARG A 196 23.64 3.40 9.22
C ARG A 196 24.98 3.56 9.91
N HIS A 197 25.97 2.79 9.50
CA HIS A 197 27.33 2.91 10.02
C HIS A 197 27.97 4.21 9.53
N ARG A 198 28.58 4.97 10.45
CA ARG A 198 29.17 6.29 10.17
C ARG A 198 30.27 6.26 9.12
N ASP A 199 31.19 5.30 9.23
CA ASP A 199 32.33 5.20 8.30
C ASP A 199 32.03 4.39 7.03
N THR A 200 31.48 3.18 7.17
CA THR A 200 31.27 2.26 6.03
C THR A 200 30.01 2.57 5.22
N GLN A 201 29.08 3.36 5.77
CA GLN A 201 27.76 3.64 5.20
C GLN A 201 26.87 2.39 5.04
N GLU A 202 27.27 1.27 5.64
CA GLU A 202 26.46 0.05 5.74
C GLU A 202 25.14 0.33 6.46
N VAL A 203 24.08 -0.36 6.06
CA VAL A 203 22.75 -0.22 6.66
C VAL A 203 22.33 -1.56 7.25
N LEU A 204 21.88 -1.53 8.51
CA LEU A 204 21.33 -2.68 9.22
C LEU A 204 19.93 -2.35 9.75
N ALA A 205 19.05 -3.34 9.80
CA ALA A 205 17.76 -3.24 10.45
C ALA A 205 17.66 -4.30 11.56
N PHE A 206 17.19 -3.87 12.73
CA PHE A 206 17.01 -4.75 13.89
C PHE A 206 15.55 -4.82 14.28
N ARG A 207 15.05 -6.05 14.40
CA ARG A 207 13.68 -6.29 14.84
C ARG A 207 13.53 -6.01 16.32
N HIS A 208 12.45 -5.33 16.71
CA HIS A 208 12.09 -5.15 18.11
C HIS A 208 11.62 -6.48 18.73
N PRO A 209 11.59 -6.60 20.07
CA PRO A 209 11.42 -7.90 20.71
C PRO A 209 9.96 -8.37 20.69
N GLY A 210 9.76 -9.68 20.77
CA GLY A 210 8.45 -10.30 21.02
C GLY A 210 7.71 -10.84 19.80
N GLU A 211 8.37 -10.91 18.64
CA GLU A 211 7.79 -11.49 17.42
C GLU A 211 8.35 -12.89 17.17
N ASP A 212 7.48 -13.84 16.81
CA ASP A 212 7.87 -15.23 16.57
C ASP A 212 8.20 -15.49 15.09
N PHE A 213 9.37 -16.08 14.84
CA PHE A 213 9.87 -16.47 13.52
C PHE A 213 10.16 -17.96 13.47
N ARG A 214 10.00 -18.58 12.30
CA ARG A 214 10.43 -19.96 12.02
C ARG A 214 11.93 -20.04 11.78
N SER A 215 12.47 -21.26 11.65
CA SER A 215 13.87 -21.49 11.26
C SER A 215 14.30 -20.79 9.96
N ASP A 216 13.37 -20.56 9.02
CA ASP A 216 13.64 -19.84 7.77
C ASP A 216 13.52 -18.31 7.89
N GLY A 217 13.36 -17.79 9.12
CA GLY A 217 13.30 -16.37 9.43
C GLY A 217 12.04 -15.65 8.95
N GLN A 218 11.02 -16.39 8.48
CA GLN A 218 9.68 -15.84 8.21
C GLN A 218 8.81 -15.90 9.46
N ARG A 219 7.72 -15.13 9.47
CA ARG A 219 6.75 -15.09 10.57
C ARG A 219 6.15 -16.47 10.82
N ASN A 220 6.16 -16.91 12.08
CA ASN A 220 5.58 -18.21 12.43
C ASN A 220 4.05 -18.15 12.33
N GLY A 221 3.45 -19.09 11.58
CA GLY A 221 2.01 -19.13 11.30
C GLY A 221 1.60 -18.50 9.97
N ILE A 222 2.49 -17.78 9.27
CA ILE A 222 2.19 -17.26 7.93
C ILE A 222 1.93 -18.43 6.96
N ASN A 223 0.91 -18.30 6.11
CA ASN A 223 0.40 -19.38 5.23
C ASN A 223 -0.02 -20.65 5.99
N ASP A 224 -0.43 -20.53 7.26
CA ASP A 224 -0.73 -21.67 8.16
C ASP A 224 0.48 -22.61 8.38
N VAL A 225 1.71 -22.12 8.16
CA VAL A 225 2.94 -22.89 8.36
C VAL A 225 3.59 -22.54 9.68
N TYR A 226 3.72 -23.55 10.55
CA TYR A 226 4.31 -23.45 11.87
C TYR A 226 5.59 -24.28 11.98
N ASP A 227 6.57 -23.81 12.74
CA ASP A 227 7.82 -24.52 13.02
C ASP A 227 8.04 -24.65 14.53
N PRO A 228 7.37 -25.59 15.21
CA PRO A 228 7.41 -25.69 16.66
C PRO A 228 8.80 -26.02 17.23
N GLN A 229 9.66 -26.66 16.44
CA GLN A 229 11.00 -27.06 16.87
C GLN A 229 12.04 -25.99 16.56
N GLY A 230 11.93 -25.32 15.41
CA GLY A 230 12.85 -24.28 14.96
C GLY A 230 12.41 -22.86 15.28
N ARG A 231 11.24 -22.62 15.87
CA ARG A 231 10.81 -21.25 16.20
C ARG A 231 11.78 -20.52 17.13
N PHE A 232 11.95 -19.23 16.92
CA PHE A 232 12.58 -18.29 17.86
C PHE A 232 11.77 -17.00 17.97
N THR A 233 11.98 -16.27 19.06
CA THR A 233 11.33 -14.98 19.30
C THR A 233 12.39 -13.88 19.18
N SER A 234 12.07 -12.76 18.52
CA SER A 234 13.00 -11.64 18.43
C SER A 234 13.34 -11.07 19.81
N GLU A 235 14.61 -10.69 19.96
CA GLU A 235 15.17 -10.14 21.19
C GLU A 235 15.71 -8.72 20.97
N TRP A 236 15.73 -7.94 22.05
CA TRP A 236 16.32 -6.61 22.06
C TRP A 236 16.97 -6.34 23.42
N GLN A 237 18.29 -6.17 23.41
CA GLN A 237 19.06 -5.80 24.58
C GLN A 237 19.82 -4.50 24.27
N GLU A 238 19.62 -3.49 25.10
CA GLU A 238 20.18 -2.16 24.86
C GLU A 238 20.69 -1.55 26.16
N ASN A 239 21.88 -0.95 26.09
CA ASN A 239 22.41 -0.10 27.15
C ASN A 239 22.98 1.20 26.57
N ALA A 240 23.79 1.93 27.35
CA ALA A 240 24.36 3.20 26.90
C ALA A 240 25.33 3.05 25.70
N GLU A 241 25.97 1.90 25.53
CA GLU A 241 27.06 1.68 24.57
C GLU A 241 26.66 0.80 23.39
N PHE A 242 25.80 -0.21 23.60
CA PHE A 242 25.49 -1.20 22.57
C PHE A 242 23.99 -1.49 22.42
N ILE A 243 23.66 -2.06 21.26
CA ILE A 243 22.39 -2.74 20.96
C ILE A 243 22.74 -4.16 20.52
N ILE A 244 22.01 -5.16 21.01
CA ILE A 244 22.10 -6.56 20.60
C ILE A 244 20.68 -7.01 20.25
N ALA A 245 20.44 -7.36 18.99
CA ALA A 245 19.12 -7.71 18.50
C ALA A 245 19.19 -8.59 17.25
N ASN A 246 18.07 -9.19 16.87
CA ASN A 246 17.96 -9.99 15.65
C ASN A 246 18.01 -9.11 14.40
N ARG A 247 19.02 -9.34 13.56
CA ARG A 247 19.18 -8.66 12.28
C ARG A 247 18.07 -9.12 11.33
N ILE A 248 17.47 -8.18 10.63
CA ILE A 248 16.70 -8.46 9.43
C ILE A 248 17.69 -8.55 8.28
N ASN A 249 17.82 -9.72 7.66
CA ASN A 249 18.63 -9.86 6.46
C ASN A 249 17.92 -9.17 5.28
N PRO A 250 18.60 -8.34 4.46
CA PRO A 250 17.99 -7.62 3.34
C PRO A 250 17.46 -8.55 2.23
N MET A 251 17.79 -9.85 2.28
CA MET A 251 17.15 -10.90 1.51
C MET A 251 15.74 -11.28 2.04
N GLY A 252 15.20 -10.61 3.05
CA GLY A 252 13.79 -10.75 3.41
C GLY A 252 13.47 -11.75 4.52
N PHE A 253 14.41 -12.03 5.43
CA PHE A 253 14.17 -12.92 6.57
C PHE A 253 14.86 -12.38 7.84
N VAL A 254 14.38 -12.78 9.01
CA VAL A 254 15.02 -12.45 10.29
C VAL A 254 16.02 -13.53 10.67
N GLU A 255 17.23 -13.13 11.04
CA GLU A 255 18.28 -14.04 11.50
C GLU A 255 18.02 -14.46 12.95
N ARG A 256 18.21 -15.76 13.25
CA ARG A 256 18.05 -16.29 14.62
C ARG A 256 19.07 -15.71 15.59
N GLU A 257 20.31 -15.65 15.15
CA GLU A 257 21.41 -15.17 16.00
C GLU A 257 21.36 -13.64 16.10
N THR A 258 21.52 -13.14 17.31
CA THR A 258 21.55 -11.69 17.54
C THR A 258 22.88 -11.10 17.10
N THR A 259 22.84 -9.89 16.53
CA THR A 259 24.05 -9.14 16.15
C THR A 259 24.25 -7.96 17.10
N PRO A 260 25.46 -7.80 17.69
CA PRO A 260 25.80 -6.62 18.49
C PRO A 260 26.25 -5.45 17.59
N ILE A 261 25.81 -4.22 17.90
CA ILE A 261 26.37 -2.98 17.36
C ILE A 261 26.76 -2.01 18.48
N LEU A 262 27.81 -1.21 18.23
CA LEU A 262 28.22 -0.13 19.12
C LEU A 262 27.55 1.18 18.69
N LYS A 263 26.74 1.78 19.55
CA LYS A 263 25.94 2.99 19.24
C LYS A 263 26.79 4.18 18.77
N LYS A 264 28.04 4.27 19.19
CA LYS A 264 28.96 5.34 18.77
C LYS A 264 29.32 5.28 17.27
N ASP A 265 29.14 4.13 16.63
CA ASP A 265 29.55 3.88 15.24
C ASP A 265 28.34 3.92 14.28
N TRP A 266 27.11 4.00 14.80
CA TRP A 266 25.87 3.88 14.04
C TRP A 266 24.89 5.01 14.33
N ASP A 267 24.26 5.53 13.28
CA ASP A 267 23.18 6.52 13.38
C ASP A 267 21.83 5.86 13.06
N THR A 268 20.79 6.18 13.84
CA THR A 268 19.40 5.78 13.50
C THR A 268 18.95 6.55 12.27
N VAL A 269 18.54 5.81 11.22
CA VAL A 269 18.14 6.39 9.92
C VAL A 269 16.68 6.15 9.57
N LEU A 270 16.04 5.16 10.19
CA LEU A 270 14.59 4.94 10.10
C LEU A 270 14.09 4.30 11.40
N GLN A 271 12.97 4.80 11.92
CA GLN A 271 12.27 4.21 13.06
C GLN A 271 10.76 4.43 12.95
N LYS A 272 10.01 3.69 13.77
CA LYS A 272 8.56 3.86 13.91
C LYS A 272 8.18 5.34 14.07
N GLY A 273 7.19 5.76 13.30
CA GLY A 273 6.71 7.13 13.26
C GLY A 273 7.42 8.00 12.22
N ASP A 274 8.45 7.55 11.52
CA ASP A 274 9.02 8.31 10.40
C ASP A 274 8.08 8.35 9.18
N THR A 275 8.25 9.36 8.32
CA THR A 275 7.45 9.50 7.09
C THR A 275 8.23 8.96 5.88
N LEU A 276 7.60 8.07 5.13
CA LEU A 276 8.09 7.50 3.88
C LEU A 276 7.10 7.81 2.75
N LEU A 277 7.47 7.44 1.52
CA LEU A 277 6.54 7.37 0.40
C LEU A 277 6.22 5.91 0.10
N ALA A 278 4.95 5.53 0.24
CA ALA A 278 4.45 4.26 -0.26
C ALA A 278 4.56 4.22 -1.79
N LEU A 279 5.35 3.29 -2.30
CA LEU A 279 5.52 3.03 -3.73
C LEU A 279 4.50 1.99 -4.19
N HIS A 280 3.75 2.28 -5.24
CA HIS A 280 2.85 1.31 -5.88
C HIS A 280 3.23 1.07 -7.35
N ILE A 281 3.05 -0.17 -7.79
CA ILE A 281 3.50 -0.67 -9.10
C ILE A 281 2.28 -0.84 -10.02
N PRO A 282 2.00 0.11 -10.93
CA PRO A 282 0.99 -0.11 -11.95
C PRO A 282 1.35 -1.30 -12.85
N SER A 283 0.35 -1.97 -13.43
CA SER A 283 0.58 -3.02 -14.44
C SER A 283 1.27 -2.47 -15.69
N GLY A 284 2.06 -3.32 -16.36
CA GLY A 284 2.74 -3.00 -17.62
C GLY A 284 4.27 -3.01 -17.53
N PRO A 285 4.97 -2.73 -18.66
CA PRO A 285 6.42 -2.81 -18.74
C PRO A 285 7.12 -1.72 -17.92
N GLY A 286 8.45 -1.80 -17.77
CA GLY A 286 9.24 -0.74 -17.13
C GLY A 286 9.56 -0.94 -15.65
N TYR A 287 9.30 -2.13 -15.10
CA TYR A 287 9.78 -2.52 -13.77
C TYR A 287 11.29 -2.82 -13.82
N THR A 288 12.13 -1.79 -13.79
CA THR A 288 13.60 -1.92 -13.88
C THR A 288 14.29 -1.07 -12.82
N PRO A 289 15.54 -1.40 -12.42
CA PRO A 289 16.30 -0.59 -11.47
C PRO A 289 16.44 0.88 -11.90
N ASP A 290 16.65 1.14 -13.18
CA ASP A 290 16.78 2.53 -13.69
C ASP A 290 15.49 3.33 -13.54
N ARG A 291 14.35 2.74 -13.89
CA ARG A 291 13.04 3.39 -13.74
C ARG A 291 12.68 3.57 -12.28
N LEU A 292 13.03 2.61 -11.43
CA LEU A 292 12.88 2.71 -9.99
C LEU A 292 13.66 3.91 -9.44
N ARG A 293 14.96 4.00 -9.75
CA ARG A 293 15.83 5.11 -9.35
C ARG A 293 15.30 6.45 -9.82
N TYR A 294 14.92 6.55 -11.09
CA TYR A 294 14.45 7.79 -11.68
C TYR A 294 13.11 8.25 -11.09
N SER A 295 12.16 7.33 -10.90
CA SER A 295 10.87 7.63 -10.28
C SER A 295 11.01 8.05 -8.82
N MET A 296 11.85 7.37 -8.05
CA MET A 296 12.14 7.73 -6.64
C MET A 296 12.81 9.10 -6.54
N ALA A 297 13.80 9.40 -7.39
CA ALA A 297 14.45 10.71 -7.42
C ALA A 297 13.43 11.82 -7.76
N MET A 298 12.59 11.61 -8.77
CA MET A 298 11.50 12.52 -9.10
C MET A 298 10.51 12.71 -7.95
N ALA A 299 10.21 11.65 -7.21
CA ALA A 299 9.34 11.71 -6.03
C ALA A 299 9.95 12.59 -4.93
N ILE A 300 11.22 12.40 -4.60
CA ILE A 300 11.91 13.27 -3.64
C ILE A 300 11.86 14.73 -4.09
N ASP A 301 12.22 15.03 -5.35
CA ASP A 301 12.21 16.40 -5.87
C ASP A 301 10.81 17.03 -5.83
N PHE A 302 9.78 16.23 -6.13
CA PHE A 302 8.38 16.67 -6.10
C PHE A 302 7.91 16.99 -4.66
N TYR A 303 8.14 16.07 -3.73
CA TYR A 303 7.70 16.24 -2.34
C TYR A 303 8.51 17.32 -1.61
N ASP A 304 9.84 17.40 -1.82
CA ASP A 304 10.68 18.47 -1.25
C ASP A 304 10.22 19.86 -1.74
N ARG A 305 9.68 19.96 -2.97
CA ARG A 305 9.22 21.23 -3.55
C ARG A 305 7.81 21.63 -3.12
N TYR A 306 6.85 20.71 -3.14
CA TYR A 306 5.43 21.03 -2.97
C TYR A 306 4.84 20.63 -1.62
N PHE A 307 5.55 19.79 -0.87
CA PHE A 307 5.19 19.28 0.45
C PHE A 307 6.38 19.30 1.42
N PRO A 308 7.13 20.43 1.55
CA PRO A 308 8.34 20.51 2.36
C PRO A 308 8.10 20.27 3.86
N GLU A 309 6.86 20.33 4.31
CA GLU A 309 6.46 19.98 5.67
C GLU A 309 6.56 18.47 5.98
N LEU A 310 6.67 17.61 4.96
CA LEU A 310 6.78 16.16 5.12
C LEU A 310 8.27 15.75 5.10
N PRO A 311 8.86 15.31 6.24
CA PRO A 311 10.24 14.88 6.29
C PRO A 311 10.39 13.45 5.73
N ILE A 312 10.40 13.33 4.40
CA ILE A 312 10.50 12.04 3.72
C ILE A 312 11.87 11.39 3.96
N ARG A 313 11.87 10.22 4.64
CA ARG A 313 13.06 9.41 4.93
C ARG A 313 13.41 8.41 3.84
N GLY A 314 12.49 8.13 2.92
CA GLY A 314 12.67 7.12 1.89
C GLY A 314 11.34 6.56 1.39
N PHE A 315 11.38 5.30 0.97
CA PHE A 315 10.28 4.60 0.33
C PHE A 315 9.96 3.31 1.07
N TRP A 316 8.69 2.96 1.06
CA TRP A 316 8.17 1.71 1.57
C TRP A 316 7.20 1.09 0.56
N SER A 317 7.08 -0.22 0.54
CA SER A 317 6.03 -0.92 -0.19
C SER A 317 5.92 -2.36 0.27
N SER A 318 4.75 -2.97 0.14
CA SER A 318 4.53 -4.40 0.34
C SER A 318 4.04 -5.04 -0.96
N SER A 319 4.65 -6.15 -1.40
CA SER A 319 4.27 -6.83 -2.63
C SER A 319 4.84 -8.25 -2.71
N TRP A 320 4.10 -9.13 -3.40
CA TRP A 320 4.60 -10.45 -3.79
C TRP A 320 5.87 -10.39 -4.64
N LEU A 321 6.07 -9.30 -5.39
CA LEU A 321 7.25 -9.08 -6.23
C LEU A 321 8.55 -8.94 -5.42
N TYR A 322 8.46 -8.70 -4.11
CA TYR A 322 9.61 -8.51 -3.24
C TYR A 322 10.08 -9.80 -2.59
N ASP A 323 9.34 -10.91 -2.72
CA ASP A 323 9.77 -12.20 -2.19
C ASP A 323 11.01 -12.71 -2.91
N THR A 324 12.12 -12.70 -2.19
CA THR A 324 13.42 -13.11 -2.72
C THR A 324 13.45 -14.59 -3.10
N ARG A 325 12.49 -15.42 -2.66
CA ARG A 325 12.28 -16.79 -3.16
C ARG A 325 12.03 -16.84 -4.66
N LEU A 326 11.53 -15.77 -5.27
CA LEU A 326 11.43 -15.66 -6.72
C LEU A 326 12.79 -15.78 -7.43
N SER A 327 13.90 -15.43 -6.76
CA SER A 327 15.25 -15.65 -7.30
C SER A 327 15.67 -17.12 -7.36
N LEU A 328 15.00 -18.03 -6.65
CA LEU A 328 15.26 -19.47 -6.72
C LEU A 328 14.68 -20.09 -7.99
N VAL A 329 13.62 -19.47 -8.54
CA VAL A 329 12.82 -20.04 -9.63
C VAL A 329 12.92 -19.25 -10.94
N LEU A 330 13.40 -18.00 -10.89
CA LEU A 330 13.58 -17.13 -12.05
C LEU A 330 15.05 -17.03 -12.50
N ASP A 331 15.25 -16.71 -13.79
CA ASP A 331 16.57 -16.43 -14.36
C ASP A 331 17.14 -15.16 -13.73
N ASN A 332 18.17 -15.33 -12.89
CA ASN A 332 18.78 -14.25 -12.10
C ASN A 332 19.48 -13.18 -12.96
N GLU A 333 19.79 -13.49 -14.22
CA GLU A 333 20.49 -12.59 -15.14
C GLU A 333 19.54 -11.79 -16.03
N LYS A 334 18.27 -12.22 -16.14
CA LYS A 334 17.29 -11.64 -17.06
C LYS A 334 16.02 -11.14 -16.38
N SER A 335 15.70 -11.65 -15.19
CA SER A 335 14.48 -11.29 -14.51
C SER A 335 14.57 -9.90 -13.92
N ASN A 336 13.75 -9.00 -14.47
CA ASN A 336 13.54 -7.67 -13.91
C ASN A 336 13.04 -7.70 -12.46
N ILE A 337 12.24 -8.72 -12.08
CA ILE A 337 11.79 -8.90 -10.70
C ILE A 337 13.01 -9.08 -9.79
N VAL A 338 13.92 -10.00 -10.16
CA VAL A 338 15.14 -10.28 -9.40
C VAL A 338 16.08 -9.07 -9.40
N HIS A 339 16.23 -8.36 -10.52
CA HIS A 339 17.10 -7.19 -10.57
C HIS A 339 16.59 -6.04 -9.68
N VAL A 340 15.28 -5.82 -9.65
CA VAL A 340 14.65 -4.78 -8.83
C VAL A 340 14.66 -5.16 -7.35
N GLN A 341 14.28 -6.39 -6.99
CA GLN A 341 14.26 -6.82 -5.57
C GLN A 341 15.66 -6.71 -4.92
N ARG A 342 16.73 -6.89 -5.71
CA ARG A 342 18.12 -6.76 -5.25
C ARG A 342 18.52 -5.32 -4.90
N GLN A 343 17.67 -4.34 -5.17
CA GLN A 343 17.91 -2.93 -4.85
C GLN A 343 17.32 -2.53 -3.49
N PHE A 344 16.62 -3.44 -2.84
CA PHE A 344 15.81 -3.18 -1.66
C PHE A 344 16.40 -3.76 -0.39
N TYR A 345 16.05 -3.14 0.73
CA TYR A 345 16.13 -3.79 2.02
C TYR A 345 14.81 -4.52 2.26
N ASN A 346 14.73 -5.80 1.90
CA ASN A 346 13.49 -6.58 2.05
C ASN A 346 13.38 -7.11 3.48
N TYR A 347 12.14 -7.24 3.97
CA TYR A 347 11.86 -7.80 5.29
C TYR A 347 10.51 -8.56 5.31
N PRO A 348 10.38 -9.56 6.20
CA PRO A 348 9.16 -10.36 6.29
C PRO A 348 8.02 -9.59 6.94
N THR A 349 6.81 -9.87 6.45
CA THR A 349 5.52 -9.35 6.94
C THR A 349 4.65 -10.50 7.44
N ASP A 350 3.44 -10.19 7.92
CA ASP A 350 2.42 -11.18 8.28
C ASP A 350 1.55 -11.61 7.08
N GLU A 351 1.80 -11.09 5.88
CA GLU A 351 1.04 -11.42 4.67
C GLU A 351 1.66 -12.59 3.87
N GLY A 352 0.84 -13.63 3.65
CA GLY A 352 1.21 -14.83 2.92
C GLY A 352 1.29 -14.69 1.40
N ASP A 353 1.13 -15.81 0.69
CA ASP A 353 1.20 -15.88 -0.78
C ASP A 353 -0.09 -15.49 -1.51
N GLY A 354 -1.15 -15.08 -0.80
CA GLY A 354 -2.44 -14.74 -1.41
C GLY A 354 -2.35 -13.68 -2.52
N MET A 355 -1.48 -12.69 -2.38
CA MET A 355 -1.25 -11.69 -3.44
C MET A 355 -0.58 -12.31 -4.67
N LEU A 356 0.43 -13.17 -4.48
CA LEU A 356 1.06 -13.91 -5.58
C LEU A 356 0.02 -14.78 -6.29
N ARG A 357 -0.82 -15.48 -5.53
CA ARG A 357 -1.85 -16.38 -6.09
C ARG A 357 -2.83 -15.62 -6.99
N TYR A 358 -3.28 -14.46 -6.53
CA TYR A 358 -4.13 -13.58 -7.34
C TYR A 358 -3.42 -13.08 -8.60
N GLU A 359 -2.21 -12.53 -8.48
CA GLU A 359 -1.52 -11.87 -9.58
C GLU A 359 -0.97 -12.87 -10.62
N VAL A 360 -0.60 -14.07 -10.21
CA VAL A 360 0.00 -15.09 -11.09
C VAL A 360 -1.04 -16.10 -11.59
N PHE A 361 -2.07 -16.41 -10.79
CA PHE A 361 -3.05 -17.46 -11.09
C PHE A 361 -4.52 -16.98 -11.12
N GLY A 362 -4.79 -15.71 -10.83
CA GLY A 362 -6.11 -15.08 -10.98
C GLY A 362 -7.06 -15.24 -9.79
N ASP A 363 -6.68 -15.98 -8.75
CA ASP A 363 -7.48 -16.21 -7.55
C ASP A 363 -6.58 -16.28 -6.32
N ARG A 364 -6.93 -15.57 -5.25
CA ARG A 364 -6.20 -15.56 -3.96
C ARG A 364 -6.13 -16.94 -3.33
N ASN A 365 -7.07 -17.83 -3.64
CA ASN A 365 -7.13 -19.21 -3.11
C ASN A 365 -6.65 -20.26 -4.13
N ALA A 366 -6.14 -19.85 -5.29
CA ALA A 366 -5.67 -20.79 -6.31
C ALA A 366 -4.60 -21.70 -5.71
N ASP A 367 -4.76 -23.01 -5.83
CA ASP A 367 -3.71 -23.99 -5.50
C ASP A 367 -3.08 -24.54 -6.79
N PRO A 368 -1.98 -23.93 -7.28
CA PRO A 368 -1.32 -24.36 -8.50
C PRO A 368 -0.62 -25.73 -8.36
N ALA A 369 -0.41 -26.23 -7.14
CA ALA A 369 0.15 -27.56 -6.93
C ALA A 369 -0.91 -28.66 -7.10
N LEU A 370 -2.14 -28.41 -6.65
CA LEU A 370 -3.25 -29.36 -6.77
C LEU A 370 -4.05 -29.24 -8.07
N ASN A 371 -4.13 -28.03 -8.62
CA ASN A 371 -4.90 -27.74 -9.82
C ASN A 371 -3.98 -27.11 -10.88
N PRO A 372 -3.15 -27.91 -11.57
CA PRO A 372 -2.30 -27.40 -12.63
C PRO A 372 -3.17 -26.92 -13.79
N GLY A 373 -3.44 -25.62 -13.85
CA GLY A 373 -4.09 -24.98 -14.98
C GLY A 373 -3.17 -24.97 -16.22
N GLU A 374 -3.67 -24.44 -17.33
CA GLU A 374 -2.83 -24.19 -18.51
C GLU A 374 -1.88 -23.02 -18.24
N TYR A 375 -0.72 -23.30 -17.65
CA TYR A 375 0.31 -22.29 -17.39
C TYR A 375 0.91 -21.76 -18.69
N THR A 376 0.58 -20.52 -19.03
CA THR A 376 1.00 -19.87 -20.28
C THR A 376 2.38 -19.21 -20.14
N THR A 377 2.78 -18.79 -18.94
CA THR A 377 4.04 -18.09 -18.70
C THR A 377 5.11 -18.96 -18.00
N SER A 378 6.39 -18.59 -18.13
CA SER A 378 7.48 -19.23 -17.39
C SER A 378 7.36 -19.02 -15.88
N LEU A 379 6.89 -17.84 -15.44
CA LEU A 379 6.65 -17.52 -14.04
C LEU A 379 5.60 -18.46 -13.41
N GLN A 380 4.45 -18.63 -14.07
CA GLN A 380 3.40 -19.56 -13.60
C GLN A 380 3.93 -20.98 -13.41
N ARG A 381 4.66 -21.51 -14.41
CA ARG A 381 5.24 -22.86 -14.34
C ARG A 381 6.26 -22.98 -13.21
N ALA A 382 7.16 -22.01 -13.08
CA ALA A 382 8.24 -22.04 -12.09
C ALA A 382 7.70 -21.89 -10.65
N ALA A 383 6.74 -20.98 -10.45
CA ALA A 383 6.08 -20.80 -9.16
C ALA A 383 5.27 -22.04 -8.73
N ALA A 384 4.50 -22.63 -9.65
CA ALA A 384 3.74 -23.84 -9.39
C ALA A 384 4.64 -25.02 -8.99
N GLU A 385 5.75 -25.23 -9.70
CA GLU A 385 6.68 -26.32 -9.40
C GLU A 385 7.36 -26.14 -8.03
N TYR A 386 7.72 -24.91 -7.68
CA TYR A 386 8.27 -24.61 -6.36
C TYR A 386 7.26 -24.87 -5.25
N MET A 387 6.02 -24.39 -5.41
CA MET A 387 4.95 -24.62 -4.43
C MET A 387 4.58 -26.11 -4.28
N ARG A 388 4.79 -26.94 -5.31
CA ARG A 388 4.58 -28.40 -5.29
C ARG A 388 5.53 -29.14 -4.33
N THR A 389 6.67 -28.53 -4.00
CA THR A 389 7.62 -29.09 -3.01
C THR A 389 7.16 -28.95 -1.57
N GLY A 390 6.08 -28.20 -1.32
CA GLY A 390 5.65 -27.77 0.00
C GLY A 390 6.12 -26.35 0.36
N ALA A 391 7.05 -25.78 -0.42
CA ALA A 391 7.47 -24.39 -0.26
C ALA A 391 6.33 -23.39 -0.48
N ARG A 392 6.50 -22.21 0.09
CA ARG A 392 5.54 -21.11 0.05
C ARG A 392 6.26 -19.83 -0.30
N PHE A 393 5.61 -19.01 -1.13
CA PHE A 393 5.97 -17.62 -1.25
C PHE A 393 5.34 -16.81 -0.10
N ASN A 394 5.77 -15.58 0.08
CA ASN A 394 5.22 -14.64 1.03
C ASN A 394 5.08 -13.27 0.38
N THR A 395 4.31 -12.38 0.98
CA THR A 395 4.38 -10.97 0.66
C THR A 395 5.45 -10.36 1.56
N LEU A 396 6.51 -9.83 0.97
CA LEU A 396 7.54 -9.10 1.70
C LEU A 396 7.28 -7.59 1.58
N SER A 397 7.85 -6.83 2.51
CA SER A 397 7.95 -5.39 2.39
C SER A 397 9.38 -4.97 2.09
N MET A 398 9.53 -3.80 1.50
CA MET A 398 10.81 -3.22 1.13
C MET A 398 10.99 -1.82 1.69
N ILE A 399 12.24 -1.48 2.03
CA ILE A 399 12.67 -0.10 2.27
C ILE A 399 13.72 0.30 1.23
N VAL A 400 13.64 1.55 0.78
CA VAL A 400 14.77 2.28 0.18
C VAL A 400 14.92 3.63 0.88
N LEU A 401 16.03 3.84 1.57
CA LEU A 401 16.35 5.11 2.22
C LEU A 401 16.62 6.20 1.17
N LYS A 402 16.24 7.45 1.47
CA LYS A 402 16.38 8.62 0.59
C LYS A 402 17.83 8.77 0.09
N GLU A 403 18.81 8.52 0.95
CA GLU A 403 20.23 8.68 0.65
C GLU A 403 20.77 7.59 -0.30
N ASP A 404 20.10 6.45 -0.39
CA ASP A 404 20.58 5.30 -1.18
C ASP A 404 19.94 5.21 -2.58
N ILE A 405 19.02 6.11 -2.94
CA ILE A 405 18.41 6.16 -4.29
C ILE A 405 19.50 6.22 -5.36
N GLY A 406 20.53 7.03 -5.15
CA GLY A 406 21.66 7.18 -6.07
C GLY A 406 22.50 5.91 -6.26
N ARG A 407 22.39 4.94 -5.35
CA ARG A 407 23.11 3.66 -5.37
C ARG A 407 22.29 2.52 -6.00
N ILE A 408 21.03 2.78 -6.39
CA ILE A 408 20.23 1.80 -7.13
C ILE A 408 20.96 1.42 -8.43
N GLY A 409 21.08 0.12 -8.66
CA GLY A 409 21.90 -0.50 -9.70
C GLY A 409 23.12 -1.24 -9.15
N SER A 410 23.51 -0.97 -7.90
CA SER A 410 24.67 -1.61 -7.25
C SER A 410 24.31 -2.52 -6.07
N MET A 411 23.03 -2.89 -5.91
CA MET A 411 22.55 -3.70 -4.78
C MET A 411 22.92 -3.07 -3.42
N PRO A 412 22.43 -1.85 -3.11
CA PRO A 412 22.95 -1.01 -2.01
C PRO A 412 22.91 -1.64 -0.62
N TYR A 413 22.06 -2.64 -0.40
CA TYR A 413 21.85 -3.29 0.89
C TYR A 413 22.29 -4.74 0.95
N ILE A 414 22.35 -5.45 -0.19
CA ILE A 414 22.53 -6.91 -0.23
C ILE A 414 23.98 -7.23 -0.60
N THR A 415 24.61 -8.09 0.20
CA THR A 415 25.96 -8.61 -0.07
C THR A 415 25.91 -10.07 -0.56
N ASP A 416 27.02 -10.56 -1.10
CA ASP A 416 27.14 -11.99 -1.47
C ASP A 416 26.96 -12.92 -0.26
N ALA A 417 27.41 -12.49 0.92
CA ALA A 417 27.22 -13.23 2.17
C ALA A 417 25.74 -13.33 2.57
N ASP A 418 24.95 -12.27 2.33
CA ASP A 418 23.49 -12.31 2.56
C ASP A 418 22.80 -13.32 1.63
N ILE A 419 23.24 -13.38 0.35
CA ILE A 419 22.71 -14.33 -0.63
C ILE A 419 23.08 -15.77 -0.26
N GLU A 420 24.31 -16.01 0.21
CA GLU A 420 24.75 -17.33 0.67
C GLU A 420 23.96 -17.77 1.91
N LEU A 421 23.79 -16.88 2.90
CA LEU A 421 23.01 -17.16 4.09
C LEU A 421 21.54 -17.43 3.75
N PHE A 422 20.96 -16.66 2.83
CA PHE A 422 19.60 -16.90 2.34
C PHE A 422 19.46 -18.31 1.76
N ARG A 423 20.39 -18.76 0.90
CA ARG A 423 20.35 -20.11 0.32
C ARG A 423 20.47 -21.24 1.35
N GLY A 424 21.21 -21.01 2.45
CA GLY A 424 21.31 -21.98 3.54
C GLY A 424 20.11 -21.98 4.49
N THR A 425 19.33 -20.89 4.52
CA THR A 425 18.25 -20.65 5.50
C THR A 425 16.86 -20.87 4.90
N VAL A 426 16.67 -20.51 3.62
CA VAL A 426 15.38 -20.58 2.94
C VAL A 426 14.82 -21.99 3.00
N ASP A 427 13.53 -22.08 3.34
CA ASP A 427 12.79 -23.34 3.46
C ASP A 427 13.39 -24.36 4.45
N SER A 428 14.30 -23.96 5.33
CA SER A 428 14.88 -24.86 6.35
C SER A 428 13.84 -25.47 7.29
N HIS A 429 12.68 -24.83 7.45
CA HIS A 429 11.53 -25.36 8.18
C HIS A 429 10.87 -26.57 7.50
N LEU A 430 11.14 -26.82 6.22
CA LEU A 430 10.63 -27.98 5.47
C LEU A 430 11.49 -29.23 5.64
N GLN A 431 12.55 -29.21 6.46
CA GLN A 431 13.43 -30.35 6.62
C GLN A 431 12.65 -31.60 7.04
N ARG A 432 12.69 -32.57 6.13
CA ARG A 432 12.05 -33.89 6.15
C ARG A 432 12.51 -34.67 7.37
N SER A 433 11.60 -35.40 8.01
CA SER A 433 11.99 -36.51 8.86
C SER A 433 12.92 -37.43 8.08
N GLU A 434 14.12 -37.70 8.59
CA GLU A 434 14.98 -38.79 8.11
C GLU A 434 14.41 -40.19 8.45
N GLU A 435 13.08 -40.33 8.64
CA GLU A 435 12.46 -41.58 9.08
C GLU A 435 11.82 -42.42 7.97
N ASP A 436 11.57 -41.89 6.77
CA ASP A 436 11.04 -42.71 5.67
C ASP A 436 12.16 -43.20 4.74
N GLY A 437 13.08 -43.94 5.35
CA GLY A 437 13.92 -44.87 4.62
C GLY A 437 13.09 -46.07 4.18
N GLU A 438 12.38 -45.98 3.06
CA GLU A 438 12.04 -47.17 2.27
C GLU A 438 11.77 -46.81 0.80
N ILE A 439 12.73 -47.24 -0.04
CA ILE A 439 12.54 -47.41 -1.48
C ILE A 439 11.68 -48.66 -1.65
N PHE A 440 10.51 -48.54 -2.28
CA PHE A 440 9.96 -49.66 -3.05
C PHE A 440 9.63 -49.22 -4.47
N ALA A 441 10.04 -50.11 -5.38
CA ALA A 441 10.24 -49.94 -6.81
C ALA A 441 8.97 -49.66 -7.63
#